data_AF-A0A7W0SU10-F1
#
_entry.id   AF-A0A7W0SU10-F1
#
_cell.length_a   1.000
_cell.length_b   1.000
_cell.length_c   1.000
_cell.angle_alpha   90.00
_cell.angle_beta   90.00
_cell.angle_gamma   90.00
#
_symmetry.space_group_name_H-M   'P 1'
#
loop_
_entity.id
_entity.type
_entity.pdbx_description
1 polymer ?
#
loop_
_entity_poly.entity_id
_entity_poly.type
_entity_poly.pdbx_seq_one_letter_code
_entity_poly.pdbx_strand_id
1 'polypeptide(L)'
;MTAPAVSTSIQLSEVEADPVLGGTDTRNEWLELANVGSSAITLADWTVTDNGGTDPVPTVTLAPGKCVVLAASSEGFLAEHAGYANPFLTLGDGAIGNGLSNGGDSVLLKDAGGTVIDCVVWGSGTGCFAPAAGASPANTGETLQRSGTADSDTAADWAVAAATPCGSTTAVMLMSFRASLSGGRRVVLAWRTAAEEGQLGFNVWRSGSRQSGYRRVNPRLIAARAVGLIGGAEYRYDDLAPAGRRTLFYRLQLIDAAGRSSFSRPLRVRG
;
A
#
# COMPACT_ATOMS: atom_id res chain seq x y z
N MET A 1 28.92 -8.55 -14.64
CA MET A 1 27.67 -8.17 -15.31
C MET A 1 27.78 -6.70 -15.65
N THR A 2 27.49 -6.29 -16.89
CA THR A 2 27.42 -4.87 -17.26
C THR A 2 26.24 -4.24 -16.54
N ALA A 3 26.41 -3.05 -15.98
CA ALA A 3 25.30 -2.28 -15.41
C ALA A 3 24.17 -2.17 -16.46
N PRO A 4 22.90 -2.29 -16.05
CA PRO A 4 21.79 -2.06 -16.96
C PRO A 4 21.86 -0.65 -17.55
N ALA A 5 21.17 -0.43 -18.66
CA ALA A 5 21.03 0.92 -19.19
C ALA A 5 20.00 1.66 -18.33
N VAL A 6 20.38 2.80 -17.77
CA VAL A 6 19.50 3.77 -17.09
C VAL A 6 18.06 3.70 -17.63
N SER A 7 17.12 3.26 -16.78
CA SER A 7 15.74 3.14 -17.19
C SER A 7 15.08 4.51 -17.31
N THR A 8 14.61 4.83 -18.51
CA THR A 8 13.84 6.06 -18.78
C THR A 8 12.37 5.77 -19.10
N SER A 9 11.92 4.52 -18.90
CA SER A 9 10.61 4.06 -19.34
C SER A 9 9.82 3.35 -18.25
N ILE A 10 10.21 2.14 -17.85
CA ILE A 10 9.60 1.37 -16.77
C ILE A 10 10.61 1.16 -15.66
N GLN A 11 10.25 1.53 -14.43
CA GLN A 11 11.10 1.37 -13.25
C GLN A 11 10.44 0.48 -12.21
N LEU A 12 11.25 -0.25 -11.46
CA LEU A 12 10.93 -0.70 -10.11
C LEU A 12 10.92 0.56 -9.23
N SER A 13 9.78 0.84 -8.62
CA SER A 13 9.59 2.06 -7.80
C SER A 13 9.38 1.77 -6.32
N GLU A 14 8.97 0.56 -5.96
CA GLU A 14 8.76 0.15 -4.57
C GLU A 14 8.95 -1.36 -4.42
N VAL A 15 9.56 -1.79 -3.31
CA VAL A 15 9.81 -3.19 -2.97
C VAL A 15 9.44 -3.44 -1.51
N GLU A 16 8.52 -4.38 -1.29
CA GLU A 16 8.23 -4.94 0.03
C GLU A 16 8.82 -6.34 0.13
N ALA A 17 9.91 -6.46 0.89
CA ALA A 17 10.64 -7.70 1.13
C ALA A 17 10.56 -8.17 2.60
N ASP A 18 10.01 -7.38 3.52
CA ASP A 18 9.86 -7.76 4.93
C ASP A 18 8.49 -7.29 5.47
N PRO A 19 7.40 -7.91 4.97
CA PRO A 19 6.04 -7.50 5.27
C PRO A 19 5.69 -7.62 6.77
N VAL A 20 4.65 -6.89 7.20
CA VAL A 20 4.30 -6.71 8.63
C VAL A 20 3.88 -8.01 9.31
N LEU A 21 3.23 -8.91 8.58
CA LEU A 21 2.75 -10.18 9.12
C LEU A 21 3.83 -11.25 9.03
N GLY A 22 4.77 -11.20 9.97
CA GLY A 22 5.87 -12.15 10.08
C GLY A 22 5.44 -13.63 10.08
N GLY A 23 6.22 -14.46 9.39
CA GLY A 23 6.06 -15.92 9.34
C GLY A 23 5.31 -16.45 8.11
N THR A 24 4.84 -15.56 7.22
CA THR A 24 4.25 -15.88 5.89
C THR A 24 4.79 -14.98 4.78
N ASP A 25 6.00 -14.44 4.99
CA ASP A 25 6.53 -13.24 4.32
C ASP A 25 6.47 -13.32 2.79
N THR A 26 6.89 -14.45 2.21
CA THR A 26 6.92 -14.66 0.75
C THR A 26 5.59 -14.43 0.05
N ARG A 27 4.45 -14.77 0.67
CA ARG A 27 3.14 -14.58 0.02
C ARG A 27 2.63 -13.14 0.13
N ASN A 28 3.23 -12.33 1.00
CA ASN A 28 2.86 -10.96 1.30
C ASN A 28 3.78 -9.95 0.61
N GLU A 29 4.90 -10.39 0.05
CA GLU A 29 5.81 -9.58 -0.76
C GLU A 29 5.14 -9.03 -2.02
N TRP A 30 5.60 -7.86 -2.46
CA TRP A 30 5.12 -7.22 -3.67
C TRP A 30 6.14 -6.21 -4.21
N LEU A 31 6.01 -5.91 -5.49
CA LEU A 31 6.77 -4.89 -6.21
C LEU A 31 5.83 -3.85 -6.80
N GLU A 32 6.32 -2.63 -6.97
CA GLU A 32 5.68 -1.63 -7.83
C GLU A 32 6.49 -1.44 -9.12
N LEU A 33 5.77 -1.46 -10.24
CA LEU A 33 6.30 -1.10 -11.55
C LEU A 33 5.66 0.22 -11.99
N ALA A 34 6.48 1.24 -12.31
CA ALA A 34 6.02 2.56 -12.72
C ALA A 34 6.49 2.91 -14.12
N ASN A 35 5.57 3.41 -14.96
CA ASN A 35 5.91 4.04 -16.23
C ASN A 35 6.27 5.51 -16.01
N VAL A 36 7.58 5.78 -16.00
CA VAL A 36 8.16 7.12 -15.86
C VAL A 36 8.42 7.80 -17.21
N GLY A 37 8.21 7.07 -18.31
CA GLY A 37 8.33 7.58 -19.67
C GLY A 37 7.16 8.46 -20.11
N SER A 38 7.24 8.94 -21.35
CA SER A 38 6.24 9.85 -21.94
C SER A 38 5.21 9.16 -22.83
N SER A 39 5.29 7.84 -23.01
CA SER A 39 4.37 7.04 -23.84
C SER A 39 3.84 5.83 -23.09
N ALA A 40 2.67 5.31 -23.51
CA ALA A 40 2.10 4.11 -22.92
C ALA A 40 2.91 2.87 -23.34
N ILE A 41 3.18 1.97 -22.39
CA ILE A 41 3.99 0.76 -22.61
C ILE A 41 3.18 -0.45 -22.18
N THR A 42 3.22 -1.50 -23.01
CA THR A 42 2.61 -2.79 -22.69
C THR A 42 3.69 -3.77 -22.25
N LEU A 43 3.57 -4.29 -21.03
CA LEU A 43 4.49 -5.27 -20.44
C LEU A 43 4.12 -6.70 -20.87
N ALA A 44 4.03 -6.95 -22.18
CA ALA A 44 3.77 -8.28 -22.71
C ALA A 44 5.05 -9.11 -22.71
N ASP A 45 5.01 -10.31 -22.11
CA ASP A 45 6.14 -11.25 -21.99
C ASP A 45 7.35 -10.70 -21.19
N TRP A 46 7.13 -9.67 -20.37
CA TRP A 46 8.14 -9.17 -19.44
C TRP A 46 8.29 -10.11 -18.25
N THR A 47 9.46 -10.08 -17.59
CA THR A 47 9.73 -10.93 -16.44
C THR A 47 10.36 -10.17 -15.29
N VAL A 48 10.12 -10.62 -14.07
CA VAL A 48 10.93 -10.29 -12.89
C VAL A 48 11.78 -11.50 -12.53
N THR A 49 13.06 -11.27 -12.23
CA THR A 49 14.03 -12.31 -11.86
C THR A 49 14.70 -11.90 -10.57
N ASP A 50 14.68 -12.75 -9.55
CA ASP A 50 15.54 -12.60 -8.37
C ASP A 50 16.79 -13.49 -8.50
N ASN A 51 17.46 -13.79 -7.38
CA ASN A 51 18.66 -14.62 -7.38
C ASN A 51 18.42 -16.13 -7.57
N GLY A 52 17.17 -16.61 -7.56
CA GLY A 52 16.84 -18.03 -7.61
C GLY A 52 15.58 -18.42 -8.40
N GLY A 53 14.86 -17.47 -8.98
CA GLY A 53 13.63 -17.68 -9.75
C GLY A 53 13.37 -16.61 -10.80
N THR A 54 12.40 -16.87 -11.68
CA THR A 54 11.95 -15.91 -12.70
C THR A 54 10.47 -16.09 -12.95
N ASP A 55 9.73 -14.99 -12.88
CA ASP A 55 8.29 -14.98 -13.06
C ASP A 55 7.85 -14.11 -14.23
N PRO A 56 6.85 -14.56 -15.00
CA PRO A 56 6.22 -13.73 -16.01
C PRO A 56 5.37 -12.65 -15.34
N VAL A 57 5.60 -11.40 -15.74
CA VAL A 57 4.70 -10.29 -15.39
C VAL A 57 3.41 -10.45 -16.20
N PRO A 58 2.23 -10.54 -15.56
CA PRO A 58 0.97 -10.59 -16.30
C PRO A 58 0.83 -9.36 -17.21
N THR A 59 0.40 -9.57 -18.45
CA THR A 59 0.34 -8.48 -19.45
C THR A 59 -0.53 -7.33 -18.98
N VAL A 60 0.05 -6.13 -18.99
CA VAL A 60 -0.61 -4.89 -18.61
C VAL A 60 -0.09 -3.73 -19.46
N THR A 61 -0.95 -2.75 -19.74
CA THR A 61 -0.55 -1.49 -20.38
C THR A 61 -0.55 -0.37 -19.35
N LEU A 62 0.60 0.27 -19.16
CA LEU A 62 0.77 1.42 -18.30
C LEU A 62 0.85 2.69 -19.13
N ALA A 63 -0.09 3.61 -18.93
CA ALA A 63 0.01 4.97 -19.48
C ALA A 63 1.14 5.75 -18.78
N PRO A 64 1.63 6.87 -19.36
CA PRO A 64 2.62 7.72 -18.73
C PRO A 64 2.22 8.13 -17.30
N GLY A 65 3.15 8.02 -16.35
CA GLY A 65 2.91 8.33 -14.94
C GLY A 65 1.95 7.38 -14.23
N LYS A 66 1.67 6.21 -14.81
CA LYS A 66 0.91 5.14 -14.15
C LYS A 66 1.83 4.03 -13.68
N CYS A 67 1.39 3.36 -12.64
CA CYS A 67 2.08 2.24 -12.03
C CYS A 67 1.13 1.05 -11.91
N VAL A 68 1.69 -0.09 -11.52
CA VAL A 68 0.94 -1.27 -11.10
C VAL A 68 1.70 -1.99 -9.98
N VAL A 69 0.94 -2.53 -9.03
CA VAL A 69 1.49 -3.46 -8.03
C VAL A 69 1.53 -4.86 -8.64
N LEU A 70 2.67 -5.54 -8.50
CA LEU A 70 2.85 -6.96 -8.76
C LEU A 70 3.04 -7.66 -7.41
N ALA A 71 1.98 -8.31 -6.92
CA ALA A 71 2.00 -9.01 -5.64
C ALA A 71 2.35 -10.49 -5.81
N ALA A 72 3.07 -11.06 -4.84
CA ALA A 72 3.25 -12.51 -4.77
C ALA A 72 1.89 -13.21 -4.66
N SER A 73 0.98 -12.72 -3.79
CA SER A 73 -0.40 -13.22 -3.73
C SER A 73 -1.44 -12.14 -3.43
N SER A 74 -2.68 -12.33 -3.92
CA SER A 74 -3.81 -11.46 -3.57
C SER A 74 -4.11 -11.45 -2.08
N GLU A 75 -4.09 -12.63 -1.45
CA GLU A 75 -4.44 -12.76 -0.04
C GLU A 75 -3.43 -12.06 0.86
N GLY A 76 -2.13 -12.27 0.60
CA GLY A 76 -1.06 -11.65 1.39
C GLY A 76 -1.05 -10.14 1.24
N PHE A 77 -1.05 -9.63 0.00
CA PHE A 77 -1.08 -8.19 -0.24
C PHE A 77 -2.31 -7.52 0.42
N LEU A 78 -3.51 -8.09 0.26
CA LEU A 78 -4.73 -7.50 0.85
C LEU A 78 -4.87 -7.71 2.36
N ALA A 79 -4.10 -8.63 2.97
CA ALA A 79 -4.06 -8.78 4.42
C ALA A 79 -3.44 -7.53 5.08
N GLU A 80 -2.45 -6.92 4.42
CA GLU A 80 -1.71 -5.75 4.92
C GLU A 80 -2.22 -4.44 4.28
N HIS A 81 -2.73 -4.52 3.06
CA HIS A 81 -3.27 -3.40 2.30
C HIS A 81 -4.79 -3.52 2.09
N ALA A 82 -5.52 -3.84 3.16
CA ALA A 82 -6.96 -4.12 3.10
C ALA A 82 -7.86 -2.97 2.55
N GLY A 83 -7.31 -1.76 2.43
CA GLY A 83 -7.94 -0.59 1.83
C GLY A 83 -7.60 -0.35 0.36
N TYR A 84 -6.65 -1.09 -0.21
CA TYR A 84 -6.23 -0.97 -1.60
C TYR A 84 -7.33 -1.50 -2.53
N ALA A 85 -7.75 -0.68 -3.47
CA ALA A 85 -8.89 -0.97 -4.36
C ALA A 85 -8.56 -0.79 -5.84
N ASN A 86 -7.35 -0.34 -6.16
CA ASN A 86 -6.89 -0.25 -7.55
C ASN A 86 -6.62 -1.67 -8.07
N PRO A 87 -6.71 -1.89 -9.40
CA PRO A 87 -6.24 -3.13 -10.00
C PRO A 87 -4.75 -3.36 -9.67
N PHE A 88 -4.39 -4.61 -9.43
CA PHE A 88 -3.02 -5.08 -9.23
C PHE A 88 -2.87 -6.46 -9.88
N LEU A 89 -1.63 -6.86 -10.10
CA LEU A 89 -1.25 -8.14 -10.68
C LEU A 89 -0.82 -9.12 -9.58
N THR A 90 -0.94 -10.41 -9.86
CA THR A 90 -0.54 -11.47 -8.93
C THR A 90 0.25 -12.54 -9.64
N LEU A 91 1.28 -13.06 -8.97
CA LEU A 91 2.03 -14.22 -9.43
C LEU A 91 1.31 -15.53 -9.08
N GLY A 92 1.46 -16.53 -9.94
CA GLY A 92 0.65 -17.76 -9.89
C GLY A 92 1.08 -18.75 -8.80
N ASP A 93 2.34 -18.70 -8.40
CA ASP A 93 2.97 -19.60 -7.43
C ASP A 93 3.01 -19.02 -6.00
N GLY A 94 2.78 -17.71 -5.85
CA GLY A 94 2.70 -17.06 -4.55
C GLY A 94 4.04 -16.57 -4.01
N ALA A 95 5.03 -16.39 -4.89
CA ALA A 95 6.34 -15.82 -4.56
C ALA A 95 6.78 -14.85 -5.67
N ILE A 96 7.75 -13.98 -5.37
CA ILE A 96 8.53 -13.29 -6.41
C ILE A 96 9.88 -14.01 -6.46
N GLY A 97 10.16 -14.65 -7.59
CA GLY A 97 11.27 -15.56 -7.79
C GLY A 97 11.21 -16.74 -6.83
N ASN A 98 12.18 -16.85 -5.93
CA ASN A 98 12.18 -17.83 -4.85
C ASN A 98 11.78 -17.23 -3.48
N GLY A 99 11.18 -16.04 -3.48
CA GLY A 99 10.90 -15.21 -2.32
C GLY A 99 12.03 -14.22 -2.04
N LEU A 100 11.65 -12.98 -1.76
CA LEU A 100 12.56 -11.87 -1.56
C LEU A 100 13.19 -11.95 -0.16
N SER A 101 14.51 -12.07 -0.10
CA SER A 101 15.21 -12.20 1.18
C SER A 101 15.26 -10.87 1.95
N ASN A 102 14.71 -10.84 3.18
CA ASN A 102 14.65 -9.65 4.04
C ASN A 102 16.04 -9.02 4.28
N GLY A 103 17.05 -9.84 4.55
CA GLY A 103 18.41 -9.40 4.87
C GLY A 103 19.24 -8.94 3.66
N GLY A 104 18.78 -9.26 2.44
CA GLY A 104 19.42 -8.82 1.22
C GLY A 104 19.13 -9.71 0.03
N ASP A 105 18.66 -9.10 -1.04
CA ASP A 105 18.37 -9.74 -2.32
C ASP A 105 18.55 -8.77 -3.48
N SER A 106 18.18 -9.20 -4.68
CA SER A 106 18.08 -8.34 -5.86
C SER A 106 16.91 -8.75 -6.74
N VAL A 107 16.32 -7.77 -7.45
CA VAL A 107 15.32 -8.02 -8.48
C VAL A 107 15.78 -7.36 -9.78
N LEU A 108 15.66 -8.10 -10.89
CA LEU A 108 15.87 -7.62 -12.26
C LEU A 108 14.52 -7.59 -12.97
N LEU A 109 14.16 -6.44 -13.53
CA LEU A 109 13.05 -6.31 -14.46
C LEU A 109 13.57 -6.47 -15.89
N LYS A 110 13.00 -7.39 -16.67
CA LYS A 110 13.42 -7.64 -18.05
C LYS A 110 12.26 -7.50 -19.03
N ASP A 111 12.56 -6.98 -20.22
CA ASP A 111 11.62 -6.93 -21.33
C ASP A 111 11.42 -8.31 -21.99
N ALA A 112 10.54 -8.36 -23.00
CA ALA A 112 10.27 -9.57 -23.78
C ALA A 112 11.50 -10.14 -24.52
N GLY A 113 12.53 -9.34 -24.74
CA GLY A 113 13.80 -9.75 -25.34
C GLY A 113 14.82 -10.28 -24.31
N GLY A 114 14.50 -10.22 -23.01
CA GLY A 114 15.40 -10.56 -21.92
C GLY A 114 16.38 -9.45 -21.55
N THR A 115 16.22 -8.25 -22.12
CA THR A 115 17.05 -7.09 -21.77
C THR A 115 16.66 -6.61 -20.38
N VAL A 116 17.64 -6.42 -19.50
CA VAL A 116 17.40 -5.81 -18.18
C VAL A 116 17.05 -4.34 -18.40
N ILE A 117 15.84 -3.98 -17.99
CA ILE A 117 15.29 -2.63 -18.09
C ILE A 117 15.57 -1.84 -16.82
N ASP A 118 15.37 -2.46 -15.65
CA ASP A 118 15.65 -1.84 -14.36
C ASP A 118 16.04 -2.93 -13.35
N CYS A 119 16.61 -2.51 -12.23
CA CYS A 119 16.98 -3.42 -11.17
C CYS A 119 17.03 -2.74 -9.79
N VAL A 120 17.05 -3.58 -8.78
CA VAL A 120 17.30 -3.16 -7.39
C VAL A 120 18.10 -4.24 -6.69
N VAL A 121 18.99 -3.83 -5.79
CA VAL A 121 19.74 -4.72 -4.90
C VAL A 121 19.81 -4.06 -3.53
N TRP A 122 19.54 -4.83 -2.47
CA TRP A 122 19.49 -4.32 -1.10
C TRP A 122 20.21 -5.23 -0.11
N GLY A 123 20.53 -4.70 1.07
CA GLY A 123 21.10 -5.44 2.19
C GLY A 123 22.40 -6.15 1.82
N SER A 124 22.50 -7.45 2.13
CA SER A 124 23.61 -8.32 1.71
C SER A 124 23.49 -8.86 0.28
N GLY A 125 22.50 -8.40 -0.49
CA GLY A 125 22.30 -8.79 -1.88
C GLY A 125 23.47 -8.35 -2.76
N THR A 126 23.63 -9.04 -3.89
CA THR A 126 24.61 -8.68 -4.92
C THR A 126 23.91 -8.69 -6.27
N GLY A 127 24.31 -7.82 -7.19
CA GLY A 127 23.63 -7.74 -8.47
C GLY A 127 24.08 -6.59 -9.33
N CYS A 128 23.11 -5.83 -9.81
CA CYS A 128 23.28 -4.84 -10.86
C CYS A 128 24.05 -3.57 -10.44
N PHE A 129 24.10 -3.23 -9.15
CA PHE A 129 24.90 -2.12 -8.64
C PHE A 129 25.53 -2.41 -7.27
N ALA A 130 26.54 -1.60 -6.92
CA ALA A 130 27.20 -1.65 -5.62
C ALA A 130 27.65 -0.23 -5.20
N PRO A 131 27.55 0.14 -3.91
CA PRO A 131 26.97 -0.65 -2.81
C PRO A 131 25.46 -0.88 -2.98
N ALA A 132 24.94 -1.92 -2.35
CA ALA A 132 23.51 -2.20 -2.31
C ALA A 132 22.76 -1.12 -1.52
N ALA A 133 21.47 -0.95 -1.81
CA ALA A 133 20.59 -0.12 -0.99
C ALA A 133 20.42 -0.71 0.42
N GLY A 134 19.95 0.09 1.37
CA GLY A 134 19.57 -0.42 2.69
C GLY A 134 18.41 -1.41 2.59
N ALA A 135 18.38 -2.45 3.43
CA ALA A 135 17.19 -3.28 3.58
C ALA A 135 16.09 -2.51 4.35
N SER A 136 14.83 -2.80 4.07
CA SER A 136 13.72 -2.29 4.88
C SER A 136 13.78 -2.88 6.30
N PRO A 137 13.38 -2.11 7.33
CA PRO A 137 13.27 -2.62 8.68
C PRO A 137 12.23 -3.74 8.79
N ALA A 138 12.55 -4.75 9.59
CA ALA A 138 11.72 -5.94 9.64
C ALA A 138 10.32 -5.69 10.20
N ASN A 139 9.30 -6.17 9.50
CA ASN A 139 7.90 -6.17 9.94
C ASN A 139 7.34 -4.77 10.29
N THR A 140 7.82 -3.69 9.66
CA THR A 140 7.39 -2.32 9.99
C THR A 140 6.35 -1.75 9.04
N GLY A 141 6.15 -2.36 7.86
CA GLY A 141 5.34 -1.81 6.78
C GLY A 141 6.05 -0.66 6.06
N GLU A 142 7.36 -0.54 6.28
CA GLU A 142 8.26 0.27 5.48
C GLU A 142 8.85 -0.58 4.36
N THR A 143 8.99 0.03 3.20
CA THR A 143 9.45 -0.58 1.95
C THR A 143 10.68 0.16 1.46
N LEU A 144 11.37 -0.44 0.50
CA LEU A 144 12.39 0.26 -0.26
C LEU A 144 11.72 0.98 -1.44
N GLN A 145 11.82 2.31 -1.49
CA GLN A 145 11.17 3.15 -2.49
C GLN A 145 12.17 3.98 -3.27
N ARG A 146 11.90 4.17 -4.57
CA ARG A 146 12.70 5.05 -5.42
C ARG A 146 12.40 6.52 -5.09
N SER A 147 13.43 7.33 -4.82
CA SER A 147 13.33 8.73 -4.38
C SER A 147 12.94 9.73 -5.49
N GLY A 148 12.60 9.24 -6.68
CA GLY A 148 12.27 10.01 -7.85
C GLY A 148 12.26 9.13 -9.10
N THR A 149 12.18 9.75 -10.28
CA THR A 149 12.20 9.04 -11.57
C THR A 149 13.58 9.04 -12.22
N ALA A 150 14.55 9.75 -11.62
CA ALA A 150 15.94 9.66 -12.04
C ALA A 150 16.49 8.29 -11.65
N ASP A 151 17.21 7.68 -12.58
CA ASP A 151 17.83 6.39 -12.38
C ASP A 151 19.33 6.52 -12.60
N SER A 152 20.08 6.27 -11.53
CA SER A 152 21.53 6.34 -11.52
C SER A 152 22.16 4.96 -11.43
N ASP A 153 21.35 3.89 -11.39
CA ASP A 153 21.79 2.53 -11.11
C ASP A 153 22.62 2.48 -9.81
N THR A 154 22.20 3.18 -8.76
CA THR A 154 22.88 3.16 -7.47
C THR A 154 21.92 3.12 -6.28
N ALA A 155 22.46 2.77 -5.12
CA ALA A 155 21.74 2.88 -3.84
C ALA A 155 21.19 4.30 -3.56
N ALA A 156 21.73 5.35 -4.18
CA ALA A 156 21.24 6.72 -3.97
C ALA A 156 19.82 6.93 -4.53
N ASP A 157 19.36 6.06 -5.42
CA ASP A 157 18.00 6.13 -5.96
C ASP A 157 16.96 5.66 -4.93
N TRP A 158 17.37 4.96 -3.87
CA TRP A 158 16.47 4.23 -2.98
C TRP A 158 16.47 4.78 -1.55
N ALA A 159 15.29 4.87 -0.96
CA ALA A 159 15.08 5.27 0.43
C ALA A 159 14.07 4.34 1.10
N VAL A 160 14.22 4.15 2.41
CA VAL A 160 13.21 3.44 3.21
C VAL A 160 12.10 4.41 3.58
N ALA A 161 10.86 4.03 3.31
CA ALA A 161 9.68 4.81 3.67
C ALA A 161 8.47 3.91 3.91
N ALA A 162 7.44 4.44 4.57
CA ALA A 162 6.17 3.72 4.75
C ALA A 162 5.59 3.33 3.39
N ALA A 163 5.06 2.10 3.28
CA ALA A 163 4.55 1.57 2.02
C ALA A 163 3.56 2.53 1.33
N THR A 164 3.67 2.75 0.02
CA THR A 164 2.77 3.60 -0.76
C THR A 164 2.37 2.98 -2.09
N PRO A 165 1.79 1.76 -2.10
CA PRO A 165 1.53 1.04 -3.35
C PRO A 165 0.73 1.90 -4.31
N CYS A 166 1.30 2.15 -5.46
CA CYS A 166 0.83 3.00 -6.54
C CYS A 166 0.48 4.45 -6.16
N GLY A 167 1.25 5.04 -5.26
CA GLY A 167 0.92 6.36 -4.69
C GLY A 167 -0.42 6.38 -3.97
N SER A 168 -0.94 5.19 -3.59
CA SER A 168 -1.89 5.14 -2.50
C SER A 168 -1.10 5.58 -1.29
N THR A 169 -1.43 6.76 -0.77
CA THR A 169 -1.00 7.11 0.58
C THR A 169 -1.57 5.98 1.41
N THR A 170 -0.72 5.12 1.99
CA THR A 170 -1.14 4.02 2.84
C THR A 170 -2.23 4.59 3.71
N ALA A 171 -3.46 4.16 3.39
CA ALA A 171 -4.65 4.80 3.90
C ALA A 171 -4.48 4.77 5.41
N VAL A 172 -4.50 5.95 6.07
CA VAL A 172 -4.50 6.10 7.52
C VAL A 172 -4.65 4.76 8.22
N MET A 173 -3.57 4.25 8.81
CA MET A 173 -3.67 3.00 9.56
C MET A 173 -4.57 3.24 10.75
N LEU A 174 -5.83 2.90 10.58
CA LEU A 174 -6.83 2.97 11.63
C LEU A 174 -6.51 1.89 12.65
N MET A 175 -5.67 2.21 13.63
CA MET A 175 -5.28 1.28 14.70
C MET A 175 -6.50 0.74 15.44
N SER A 176 -7.53 1.58 15.60
CA SER A 176 -8.80 1.12 16.14
C SER A 176 -9.95 1.99 15.69
N PHE A 177 -11.12 1.38 15.57
CA PHE A 177 -12.39 2.09 15.49
C PHE A 177 -13.42 1.35 16.32
N ARG A 178 -13.86 2.01 17.39
CA ARG A 178 -14.72 1.45 18.42
C ARG A 178 -15.91 2.38 18.63
N ALA A 179 -16.99 1.80 19.12
CA ALA A 179 -18.18 2.55 19.45
C ALA A 179 -18.87 1.93 20.65
N SER A 180 -19.37 2.77 21.54
CA SER A 180 -20.12 2.35 22.72
C SER A 180 -21.43 3.12 22.81
N LEU A 181 -22.50 2.41 23.18
CA LEU A 181 -23.77 3.04 23.51
C LEU A 181 -23.74 3.54 24.96
N SER A 182 -24.17 4.77 25.17
CA SER A 182 -24.26 5.45 26.46
C SER A 182 -25.63 6.13 26.57
N GLY A 183 -26.27 6.05 27.74
CA GLY A 183 -27.55 6.72 27.98
C GLY A 183 -28.68 6.32 27.00
N GLY A 184 -28.68 5.08 26.50
CA GLY A 184 -29.72 4.50 25.64
C GLY A 184 -29.75 4.97 24.19
N ARG A 185 -29.29 6.20 23.88
CA ARG A 185 -29.30 6.74 22.50
C ARG A 185 -28.01 7.44 22.08
N ARG A 186 -27.05 7.69 22.98
CA ARG A 186 -25.80 8.33 22.60
C ARG A 186 -24.78 7.26 22.20
N VAL A 187 -24.33 7.27 20.96
CA VAL A 187 -23.24 6.40 20.51
C VAL A 187 -21.96 7.23 20.49
N VAL A 188 -20.99 6.83 21.30
CA VAL A 188 -19.66 7.44 21.32
C VAL A 188 -18.76 6.63 20.42
N LEU A 189 -18.34 7.22 19.31
CA LEU A 189 -17.35 6.65 18.40
C LEU A 189 -15.97 7.17 18.78
N ALA A 190 -14.99 6.28 18.83
CA ALA A 190 -13.60 6.62 19.06
C ALA A 190 -12.71 5.86 18.07
N TRP A 191 -11.73 6.55 17.51
CA TRP A 191 -10.72 5.91 16.68
C TRP A 191 -9.34 6.47 16.94
N ARG A 192 -8.34 5.65 16.59
CA ARG A 192 -6.94 6.00 16.62
C ARG A 192 -6.34 5.75 15.25
N THR A 193 -5.50 6.67 14.81
CA THR A 193 -4.70 6.54 13.60
C THR A 193 -3.25 6.28 14.03
N ALA A 194 -2.51 5.47 13.27
CA ALA A 194 -1.07 5.28 13.48
C ALA A 194 -0.25 6.39 12.81
N ALA A 195 -0.76 6.92 11.70
CA ALA A 195 -0.20 8.02 10.94
C ALA A 195 -1.35 8.76 10.20
N GLU A 196 -1.13 10.04 9.90
CA GLU A 196 -2.08 10.89 9.16
C GLU A 196 -1.40 11.66 8.03
N GLU A 197 -0.39 11.06 7.42
CA GLU A 197 0.28 11.64 6.27
C GLU A 197 -0.68 11.75 5.08
N GLY A 198 -0.74 12.95 4.48
CA GLY A 198 -1.66 13.22 3.38
C GLY A 198 -3.15 13.15 3.75
N GLN A 199 -3.53 13.03 5.03
CA GLN A 199 -4.92 12.93 5.43
C GLN A 199 -5.57 14.31 5.61
N LEU A 200 -6.70 14.56 4.94
CA LEU A 200 -7.50 15.77 5.14
C LEU A 200 -8.44 15.63 6.34
N GLY A 201 -9.07 14.47 6.50
CA GLY A 201 -9.93 14.20 7.65
C GLY A 201 -10.92 13.06 7.46
N PHE A 202 -11.95 13.03 8.30
CA PHE A 202 -12.86 11.89 8.46
C PHE A 202 -14.32 12.32 8.36
N ASN A 203 -15.14 11.47 7.71
CA ASN A 203 -16.59 11.47 7.88
C ASN A 203 -17.05 10.21 8.60
N VAL A 204 -18.09 10.34 9.41
CA VAL A 204 -18.75 9.24 10.09
C VAL A 204 -20.05 8.93 9.36
N TRP A 205 -20.22 7.66 9.01
CA TRP A 205 -21.40 7.16 8.30
C TRP A 205 -22.12 6.15 9.16
N ARG A 206 -23.46 6.21 9.17
CA ARG A 206 -24.33 5.32 9.96
C ARG A 206 -25.38 4.66 9.09
N SER A 207 -25.67 3.38 9.35
CA SER A 207 -26.78 2.64 8.77
C SER A 207 -27.47 1.73 9.79
N GLY A 208 -28.70 1.31 9.49
CA GLY A 208 -29.35 0.17 10.16
C GLY A 208 -29.01 -1.19 9.52
N SER A 209 -28.38 -1.19 8.34
CA SER A 209 -27.92 -2.37 7.63
C SER A 209 -26.39 -2.40 7.58
N ARG A 210 -25.79 -3.60 7.61
CA ARG A 210 -24.34 -3.77 7.47
C ARG A 210 -23.82 -3.40 6.08
N GLN A 211 -24.66 -3.54 5.05
CA GLN A 211 -24.22 -3.49 3.65
C GLN A 211 -24.60 -2.19 2.94
N SER A 212 -25.76 -1.60 3.25
CA SER A 212 -26.32 -0.49 2.47
C SER A 212 -27.00 0.56 3.34
N GLY A 213 -27.44 1.67 2.75
CA GLY A 213 -28.24 2.69 3.44
C GLY A 213 -27.46 3.61 4.39
N TYR A 214 -26.15 3.67 4.24
CA TYR A 214 -25.29 4.56 5.04
C TYR A 214 -25.59 6.03 4.75
N ARG A 215 -25.70 6.83 5.81
CA ARG A 215 -25.83 8.28 5.74
C ARG A 215 -24.77 8.94 6.61
N ARG A 216 -24.17 10.01 6.11
CA ARG A 216 -23.22 10.82 6.88
C ARG A 216 -23.93 11.43 8.08
N VAL A 217 -23.31 11.34 9.26
CA VAL A 217 -23.88 11.88 10.52
C VAL A 217 -23.16 13.15 10.98
N ASN A 218 -21.88 13.31 10.67
CA ASN A 218 -21.14 14.54 10.99
C ASN A 218 -21.50 15.67 9.99
N PRO A 219 -21.74 16.90 10.49
CA PRO A 219 -22.14 18.03 9.64
C PRO A 219 -20.98 18.64 8.85
N ARG A 220 -19.76 18.51 9.36
CA ARG A 220 -18.51 18.99 8.76
C ARG A 220 -17.44 17.92 8.86
N LEU A 221 -16.48 17.95 7.94
CA LEU A 221 -15.33 17.05 7.96
C LEU A 221 -14.60 17.18 9.30
N ILE A 222 -14.29 16.05 9.92
CA ILE A 222 -13.49 16.00 11.13
C ILE A 222 -12.03 16.04 10.68
N ALA A 223 -11.40 17.22 10.74
CA ALA A 223 -10.05 17.42 10.24
C ALA A 223 -9.05 16.49 10.93
N ALA A 224 -8.08 15.98 10.15
CA ALA A 224 -6.92 15.30 10.68
C ALA A 224 -6.12 16.24 11.60
N ARG A 225 -5.51 15.68 12.65
CA ARG A 225 -4.86 16.42 13.75
C ARG A 225 -3.35 16.26 13.76
N ALA A 226 -2.84 15.17 13.19
CA ALA A 226 -1.42 14.80 13.13
C ALA A 226 -0.94 14.72 11.68
N VAL A 227 -1.40 15.66 10.84
CA VAL A 227 -1.06 15.69 9.41
C VAL A 227 0.45 15.68 9.23
N GLY A 228 0.98 14.64 8.58
CA GLY A 228 2.42 14.48 8.32
C GLY A 228 3.27 14.03 9.52
N LEU A 229 2.69 13.48 10.58
CA LEU A 229 3.42 12.93 11.72
C LEU A 229 3.23 11.42 11.87
N ILE A 230 4.34 10.71 12.08
CA ILE A 230 4.36 9.33 12.58
C ILE A 230 3.88 9.37 14.04
N GLY A 231 2.82 8.63 14.36
CA GLY A 231 2.18 8.61 15.69
C GLY A 231 0.68 8.91 15.69
N GLY A 232 0.16 9.45 14.58
CA GLY A 232 -1.27 9.68 14.35
C GLY A 232 -1.96 10.46 15.48
N ALA A 233 -3.28 10.28 15.61
CA ALA A 233 -4.09 10.98 16.59
C ALA A 233 -5.28 10.14 17.08
N GLU A 234 -5.79 10.53 18.23
CA GLU A 234 -7.04 10.01 18.76
C GLU A 234 -8.21 10.96 18.48
N TYR A 235 -9.35 10.37 18.17
CA TYR A 235 -10.57 11.07 17.83
C TYR A 235 -11.76 10.52 18.61
N ARG A 236 -12.75 11.41 18.75
CA ARG A 236 -14.03 11.09 19.33
C ARG A 236 -15.12 11.80 18.57
N TYR A 237 -16.20 11.09 18.28
CA TYR A 237 -17.42 11.65 17.72
C TYR A 237 -18.65 11.12 18.45
N ASP A 238 -19.53 12.02 18.85
CA ASP A 238 -20.76 11.69 19.56
C ASP A 238 -21.95 11.76 18.60
N ASP A 239 -22.61 10.62 18.39
CA ASP A 239 -23.80 10.50 17.56
C ASP A 239 -25.04 10.26 18.42
N LEU A 240 -26.16 10.89 18.04
CA LEU A 240 -27.46 10.64 18.65
C LEU A 240 -28.25 9.64 17.79
N ALA A 241 -28.36 8.41 18.29
CA ALA A 241 -29.06 7.32 17.64
C ALA A 241 -30.58 7.61 17.52
N PRO A 242 -31.20 7.23 16.40
CA PRO A 242 -32.65 7.28 16.24
C PRO A 242 -33.34 6.33 17.22
N ALA A 243 -34.48 6.74 17.76
CA ALA A 243 -35.24 5.94 18.72
C ALA A 243 -35.68 4.59 18.10
N GLY A 244 -35.73 3.54 18.93
CA GLY A 244 -36.25 2.22 18.55
C GLY A 244 -35.29 1.32 17.74
N ARG A 245 -34.08 1.79 17.39
CA ARG A 245 -33.09 0.95 16.70
C ARG A 245 -32.25 0.13 17.67
N ARG A 246 -32.34 -1.20 17.56
CA ARG A 246 -31.58 -2.17 18.39
C ARG A 246 -30.17 -2.44 17.88
N THR A 247 -29.89 -2.16 16.61
CA THR A 247 -28.57 -2.38 16.02
C THR A 247 -28.28 -1.30 14.99
N LEU A 248 -27.06 -0.76 15.08
CA LEU A 248 -26.53 0.23 14.15
C LEU A 248 -25.20 -0.26 13.59
N PHE A 249 -24.87 0.22 12.41
CA PHE A 249 -23.58 0.00 11.78
C PHE A 249 -22.94 1.35 11.47
N TYR A 250 -21.65 1.47 11.75
CA TYR A 250 -20.87 2.66 11.47
C TYR A 250 -19.69 2.36 10.56
N ARG A 251 -19.30 3.33 9.75
CA ARG A 251 -18.05 3.32 8.98
C ARG A 251 -17.39 4.69 9.11
N LEU A 252 -16.07 4.72 9.12
CA LEU A 252 -15.31 5.92 8.86
C LEU A 252 -15.04 5.99 7.38
N GLN A 253 -15.29 7.16 6.78
CA GLN A 253 -14.75 7.53 5.49
C GLN A 253 -13.51 8.37 5.75
N LEU A 254 -12.41 7.99 5.12
CA LEU A 254 -11.14 8.66 5.22
C LEU A 254 -10.97 9.46 3.93
N ILE A 255 -10.67 10.76 4.04
CA ILE A 255 -10.47 11.66 2.90
C ILE A 255 -9.04 12.19 2.92
N ASP A 256 -8.31 12.00 1.82
CA ASP A 256 -6.95 12.50 1.68
C ASP A 256 -6.91 13.95 1.14
N ALA A 257 -5.73 14.56 1.15
CA ALA A 257 -5.50 15.92 0.68
C ALA A 257 -5.73 16.09 -0.83
N ALA A 258 -5.71 14.99 -1.59
CA ALA A 258 -6.04 14.96 -3.02
C ALA A 258 -7.55 14.79 -3.28
N GLY A 259 -8.37 14.66 -2.23
CA GLY A 259 -9.82 14.46 -2.29
C GLY A 259 -10.26 13.03 -2.59
N ARG A 260 -9.34 12.06 -2.63
CA ARG A 260 -9.67 10.63 -2.73
C ARG A 260 -10.23 10.16 -1.39
N SER A 261 -11.04 9.09 -1.42
CA SER A 261 -11.62 8.56 -0.19
C SER A 261 -11.70 7.04 -0.14
N SER A 262 -11.53 6.50 1.06
CA SER A 262 -11.70 5.08 1.38
C SER A 262 -12.62 4.92 2.60
N PHE A 263 -13.03 3.70 2.91
CA PHE A 263 -13.91 3.43 4.04
C PHE A 263 -13.44 2.27 4.90
N SER A 264 -13.52 2.43 6.22
CA SER A 264 -13.32 1.34 7.18
C SER A 264 -14.32 0.20 6.97
N ARG A 265 -14.03 -0.98 7.53
CA ARG A 265 -15.02 -2.05 7.68
C ARG A 265 -16.22 -1.58 8.53
N PRO A 266 -17.44 -2.10 8.30
CA PRO A 266 -18.60 -1.84 9.14
C PRO A 266 -18.43 -2.27 10.60
N LEU A 267 -18.50 -1.31 11.51
CA LEU A 267 -18.54 -1.51 12.95
C LEU A 267 -19.99 -1.69 13.42
N ARG A 268 -20.31 -2.84 14.01
CA ARG A 268 -21.65 -3.11 14.57
C ARG A 268 -21.73 -2.61 16.01
N VAL A 269 -22.79 -1.86 16.32
CA VAL A 269 -23.15 -1.41 17.67
C VAL A 269 -24.50 -2.00 18.03
N ARG A 270 -24.56 -2.72 19.15
CA ARG A 270 -25.81 -3.24 19.73
C ARG A 270 -26.22 -2.32 20.89
N GLY A 271 -27.51 -2.02 20.95
CA GLY A 271 -28.10 -1.36 22.11
C GLY A 271 -28.60 -2.34 23.15
#